data_AF-A0A4U0YSI5-F1
#
_entry.id   AF-A0A4U0YSI5-F1
#
_cell.length_a   1.000
_cell.length_b   1.000
_cell.length_c   1.000
_cell.angle_alpha   90.00
_cell.angle_beta   90.00
_cell.angle_gamma   90.00
#
_symmetry.space_group_name_H-M   'P 1'
#
loop_
_entity.id
_entity.type
_entity.pdbx_description
1 polymer ?
#
loop_
_entity_poly.entity_id
_entity_poly.type
_entity_poly.pdbx_seq_one_letter_code
_entity_poly.pdbx_strand_id
1 'polypeptide(L)'
;MQGFLRYAIYYAPEPGPLAEFAASWLGWDADSGAAMAHPLLTGLPREVGLLTQAPRKYGFHGTVKPPFRLAEGADVSDLHAAFVALCPYLAPVTLPGLRLERIGGFVALTPEGDQGPLAAMAA
;
A
#
# COMPACT_ATOMS: atom_id res chain seq x y z
N MET A 1 -8.11 -8.95 15.56
CA MET A 1 -6.97 -9.39 14.72
C MET A 1 -6.08 -10.32 15.54
N GLN A 2 -6.36 -11.62 15.62
CA GLN A 2 -5.47 -12.56 16.33
C GLN A 2 -4.99 -13.65 15.36
N GLY A 3 -3.81 -14.21 15.60
CA GLY A 3 -3.28 -15.34 14.83
C GLY A 3 -2.46 -14.99 13.58
N PHE A 4 -2.02 -13.74 13.41
CA PHE A 4 -1.10 -13.36 12.33
C PHE A 4 0.35 -13.55 12.74
N LEU A 5 1.17 -14.16 11.87
CA LEU A 5 2.59 -14.40 12.13
C LEU A 5 3.50 -13.20 11.79
N ARG A 6 2.98 -12.26 10.98
CA ARG A 6 3.72 -11.09 10.49
C ARG A 6 2.77 -9.91 10.34
N TYR A 7 3.31 -8.72 10.54
CA TYR A 7 2.63 -7.44 10.45
C TYR A 7 3.39 -6.52 9.50
N ALA A 8 2.71 -5.57 8.86
CA ALA A 8 3.33 -4.58 7.99
C ALA A 8 2.64 -3.24 8.19
N ILE A 9 3.34 -2.15 7.86
CA ILE A 9 2.76 -0.80 7.87
C ILE A 9 2.72 -0.32 6.44
N TYR A 10 1.51 -0.04 5.97
CA TYR A 10 1.23 0.40 4.61
C TYR A 10 0.57 1.78 4.63
N TYR A 11 0.93 2.61 3.66
CA TYR A 11 0.16 3.78 3.29
C TYR A 11 -0.98 3.35 2.36
N ALA A 12 -2.22 3.74 2.70
CA ALA A 12 -3.36 3.66 1.81
C ALA A 12 -3.68 5.08 1.29
N PRO A 13 -4.02 5.23 0.00
CA PRO A 13 -4.35 6.55 -0.56
C PRO A 13 -5.59 7.12 0.12
N GLU A 14 -5.56 8.42 0.43
CA GLU A 14 -6.73 9.16 0.88
C GLU A 14 -7.81 9.20 -0.23
N PRO A 15 -9.10 9.38 0.12
CA PRO A 15 -10.16 9.53 -0.86
C PRO A 15 -9.84 10.64 -1.88
N GLY A 16 -9.97 10.31 -3.16
CA GLY A 16 -9.69 11.22 -4.25
C GLY A 16 -9.17 10.50 -5.50
N PRO A 17 -8.64 11.24 -6.49
CA PRO A 17 -8.35 10.72 -7.82
C PRO A 17 -7.42 9.51 -7.83
N LEU A 18 -6.43 9.46 -6.94
CA LEU A 18 -5.50 8.33 -6.85
C LEU A 18 -6.19 7.06 -6.31
N ALA A 19 -7.01 7.19 -5.26
CA ALA A 19 -7.74 6.07 -4.68
C ALA A 19 -8.79 5.52 -5.67
N GLU A 20 -9.53 6.39 -6.34
CA GLU A 20 -10.53 6.02 -7.35
C GLU A 20 -9.89 5.30 -8.54
N PHE A 21 -8.81 5.86 -9.08
CA PHE A 21 -8.06 5.23 -10.17
C PHE A 21 -7.54 3.85 -9.76
N ALA A 22 -6.95 3.76 -8.57
CA ALA A 22 -6.38 2.53 -8.08
C ALA A 22 -7.43 1.44 -7.81
N ALA A 23 -8.58 1.81 -7.23
CA ALA A 23 -9.70 0.92 -7.00
C ALA A 23 -10.30 0.40 -8.31
N SER A 24 -10.49 1.29 -9.29
CA SER A 24 -10.93 0.90 -10.65
C SER A 24 -9.91 -0.01 -11.33
N TRP A 25 -8.61 0.33 -11.28
CA TRP A 25 -7.55 -0.50 -11.86
C TRP A 25 -7.47 -1.89 -11.26
N LEU A 26 -7.63 -2.02 -9.94
CA LEU A 26 -7.66 -3.32 -9.27
C LEU A 26 -9.01 -4.02 -9.41
N GLY A 27 -10.08 -3.31 -9.75
CA GLY A 27 -11.45 -3.80 -9.75
C GLY A 27 -11.99 -4.08 -8.35
N TRP A 28 -11.43 -3.43 -7.33
CA TRP A 28 -11.80 -3.57 -5.93
C TRP A 28 -11.42 -2.32 -5.15
N ASP A 29 -12.37 -1.80 -4.40
CA ASP A 29 -12.14 -0.77 -3.41
C ASP A 29 -11.91 -1.42 -2.04
N ALA A 30 -10.71 -1.22 -1.49
CA ALA A 30 -10.31 -1.78 -0.20
C ALA A 30 -10.93 -1.05 0.99
N ASP A 31 -11.37 0.20 0.81
CA ASP A 31 -12.00 0.99 1.87
C ASP A 31 -13.48 0.59 2.05
N SER A 32 -14.25 0.64 0.96
CA SER A 32 -15.67 0.23 0.99
C SER A 32 -15.89 -1.29 0.97
N GLY A 33 -14.87 -2.07 0.61
CA GLY A 33 -14.96 -3.52 0.49
C GLY A 33 -15.86 -3.97 -0.67
N ALA A 34 -15.85 -3.22 -1.78
CA ALA A 34 -16.74 -3.43 -2.91
C ALA A 34 -15.99 -3.69 -4.22
N ALA A 35 -16.60 -4.47 -5.11
CA ALA A 35 -16.10 -4.64 -6.47
C ALA A 35 -16.23 -3.33 -7.26
N MET A 36 -15.21 -3.02 -8.06
CA MET A 36 -15.19 -1.85 -8.93
C MET A 36 -15.09 -2.26 -10.39
N ALA A 37 -15.70 -1.46 -11.26
CA ALA A 37 -15.55 -1.65 -12.70
C ALA A 37 -14.11 -1.29 -13.11
N HIS A 38 -13.51 -2.18 -13.89
CA HIS A 38 -12.22 -1.92 -14.51
C HIS A 38 -12.32 -0.82 -15.57
N PRO A 39 -11.25 -0.04 -15.80
CA PRO A 39 -11.20 0.87 -16.93
C PRO A 39 -11.29 0.10 -18.26
N LEU A 40 -11.95 0.71 -19.26
CA LEU A 40 -12.00 0.18 -20.62
C LEU A 40 -10.65 0.40 -21.30
N LEU A 41 -9.83 -0.66 -21.35
CA LEU A 41 -8.48 -0.62 -21.90
C LEU A 41 -8.37 -1.55 -23.11
N THR A 42 -7.87 -1.01 -24.22
CA THR A 42 -7.51 -1.79 -25.41
C THR A 42 -6.00 -2.03 -25.44
N GLY A 43 -5.56 -3.11 -26.09
CA GLY A 43 -4.12 -3.39 -26.29
C GLY A 43 -3.39 -4.08 -25.14
N LEU A 44 -4.09 -4.49 -24.06
CA LEU A 44 -3.51 -5.35 -23.03
C LEU A 44 -3.39 -6.80 -23.54
N PRO A 45 -2.36 -7.55 -23.09
CA PRO A 45 -2.15 -8.94 -23.54
C PRO A 45 -3.23 -9.92 -23.05
N ARG A 46 -3.98 -9.53 -22.01
CA ARG A 46 -5.10 -10.26 -21.41
C ARG A 46 -6.08 -9.26 -20.81
N GLU A 47 -7.27 -9.73 -20.46
CA GLU A 47 -8.24 -8.93 -19.69
C GLU A 47 -7.61 -8.42 -18.38
N VAL A 48 -7.80 -7.13 -18.10
CA VAL A 48 -7.25 -6.45 -16.92
C VAL A 48 -7.67 -7.13 -15.61
N GLY A 49 -8.89 -7.69 -15.56
CA GLY A 49 -9.38 -8.45 -14.42
C GLY A 49 -8.54 -9.69 -14.11
N LEU A 50 -7.98 -10.36 -15.12
CA LEU A 50 -7.07 -11.49 -14.97
C LEU A 50 -5.66 -11.03 -14.55
N LEU A 51 -5.20 -9.91 -15.11
CA LEU A 51 -3.88 -9.34 -14.78
C LEU A 51 -3.80 -8.85 -13.33
N THR A 52 -4.91 -8.35 -12.78
CA THR A 52 -4.97 -7.74 -11.44
C THR A 52 -5.52 -8.67 -10.37
N GLN A 53 -5.92 -9.90 -10.72
CA GLN A 53 -6.54 -10.84 -9.77
C GLN A 53 -5.68 -11.10 -8.52
N ALA A 54 -4.37 -11.34 -8.70
CA ALA A 54 -3.46 -11.62 -7.61
C ALA A 54 -3.24 -10.42 -6.66
N PRO A 55 -2.94 -9.19 -7.15
CA PRO A 55 -2.75 -8.03 -6.28
C PRO A 55 -4.05 -7.49 -5.66
N ARG A 56 -5.21 -7.71 -6.28
CA ARG A 56 -6.52 -7.15 -5.85
C ARG A 56 -6.79 -7.28 -4.36
N LYS A 57 -6.54 -8.46 -3.79
CA LYS A 57 -6.82 -8.76 -2.37
C LYS A 57 -5.99 -7.95 -1.37
N TYR A 58 -4.91 -7.32 -1.81
CA TYR A 58 -4.05 -6.49 -0.97
C TYR A 58 -4.42 -5.00 -1.05
N GLY A 59 -5.31 -4.60 -1.97
CA GLY A 59 -5.59 -3.20 -2.25
C GLY A 59 -4.38 -2.46 -2.84
N PHE A 60 -4.57 -1.21 -3.26
CA PHE A 60 -3.47 -0.36 -3.66
C PHE A 60 -2.86 0.32 -2.43
N HIS A 61 -1.56 0.15 -2.26
CA HIS A 61 -0.87 0.62 -1.06
C HIS A 61 0.61 0.90 -1.34
N GLY A 62 1.19 1.79 -0.53
CA GLY A 62 2.63 2.04 -0.45
C GLY A 62 3.23 1.33 0.75
N THR A 63 4.40 0.69 0.60
CA THR A 63 5.11 0.07 1.73
C THR A 63 5.85 1.12 2.54
N VAL A 64 5.45 1.31 3.81
CA VAL A 64 6.20 2.11 4.78
C VAL A 64 7.15 1.20 5.55
N LYS A 65 6.63 0.17 6.22
CA LYS A 65 7.44 -0.89 6.86
C LYS A 65 7.08 -2.26 6.26
N PRO A 66 8.05 -2.96 5.62
CA PRO A 66 7.79 -4.29 5.08
C PRO A 66 7.46 -5.30 6.18
N PRO A 67 6.88 -6.48 5.85
CA PRO A 67 6.46 -7.46 6.84
C PRO A 67 7.52 -7.82 7.89
N PHE A 68 7.18 -7.69 9.17
CA PHE A 68 8.03 -7.99 10.33
C PHE A 68 7.29 -8.85 11.35
N ARG A 69 8.03 -9.43 12.31
CA ARG A 69 7.46 -10.13 13.47
C ARG A 69 7.46 -9.21 14.69
N LEU A 70 6.48 -9.40 15.56
CA LEU A 70 6.46 -8.73 16.86
C LEU A 70 7.57 -9.28 17.76
N ALA A 71 7.98 -8.48 18.74
CA ALA A 71 8.86 -8.93 19.80
C ALA A 71 8.19 -10.06 20.61
N GLU A 72 9.01 -10.91 21.24
CA GLU A 72 8.50 -11.96 22.12
C GLU A 72 7.66 -11.34 23.25
N GLY A 73 6.48 -11.93 23.49
CA GLY A 73 5.53 -11.43 24.49
C GLY A 73 4.65 -10.25 24.05
N ALA A 74 4.86 -9.68 22.85
CA ALA A 74 4.03 -8.60 22.32
C ALA A 74 2.91 -9.12 21.40
N ASP A 75 1.78 -8.43 21.40
CA ASP A 75 0.64 -8.70 20.52
C ASP A 75 0.28 -7.52 19.59
N VAL A 76 -0.76 -7.70 18.78
CA VAL A 76 -1.19 -6.66 17.81
C VAL A 76 -1.65 -5.36 18.51
N SER A 77 -2.17 -5.46 19.73
CA SER A 77 -2.63 -4.33 20.52
C SER A 77 -1.42 -3.50 20.96
N ASP A 78 -0.33 -4.16 21.36
CA ASP A 78 0.93 -3.49 21.67
C ASP A 78 1.51 -2.78 20.44
N LEU A 79 1.46 -3.42 19.27
CA LEU A 79 1.88 -2.79 18.00
C LEU A 79 1.06 -1.53 17.72
N HIS A 80 -0.27 -1.61 17.85
CA HIS A 80 -1.15 -0.47 17.61
C HIS A 80 -0.88 0.67 18.59
N ALA A 81 -0.75 0.36 19.90
CA ALA A 81 -0.45 1.35 20.93
C ALA A 81 0.91 2.03 20.68
N ALA A 82 1.93 1.27 20.32
CA ALA A 82 3.25 1.80 19.98
C ALA A 82 3.20 2.71 18.75
N PHE A 83 2.44 2.31 17.71
CA PHE A 83 2.27 3.12 16.50
C PHE A 83 1.59 4.46 16.80
N VAL A 84 0.48 4.46 17.56
CA VAL A 84 -0.22 5.68 17.98
C VAL A 84 0.68 6.59 18.81
N ALA A 85 1.50 6.03 19.71
CA ALA A 85 2.43 6.79 20.52
C ALA A 85 3.61 7.38 19.71
N LEU A 86 4.04 6.71 18.63
CA LEU A 86 5.15 7.14 17.79
C LEU A 86 4.76 8.26 16.82
N CYS A 87 3.59 8.17 16.17
CA CYS A 87 3.18 9.07 15.10
C CYS A 87 3.32 10.57 15.41
N PRO A 88 2.99 11.09 16.62
CA PRO A 88 3.15 12.52 16.94
C PRO A 88 4.59 13.03 16.89
N TYR A 89 5.58 12.14 16.97
CA TYR A 89 7.00 12.50 16.95
C TYR A 89 7.63 12.37 15.55
N LEU A 90 6.88 11.89 14.56
CA LEU A 90 7.35 11.76 13.19
C LEU A 90 6.98 13.02 12.39
N ALA A 91 7.97 13.59 11.71
CA ALA A 91 7.70 14.64 10.73
C ALA A 91 7.02 14.05 9.48
N PRO A 92 6.06 14.74 8.86
CA PRO A 92 5.52 14.34 7.58
C PRO A 92 6.62 14.22 6.53
N VAL A 93 6.54 13.19 5.70
CA VAL A 93 7.41 13.03 4.53
C VAL A 93 6.69 13.54 3.29
N THR A 94 7.31 14.50 2.60
CA THR A 94 6.85 14.99 1.30
C THR A 94 7.77 14.48 0.21
N LEU A 95 7.18 13.84 -0.79
CA LEU A 95 7.87 13.37 -1.99
C LEU A 95 7.50 14.29 -3.17
N PRO A 96 8.43 14.59 -4.08
CA PRO A 96 8.18 15.49 -5.21
C PRO A 96 7.16 14.92 -6.22
N GLY A 97 7.03 13.60 -6.28
CA GLY A 97 6.16 12.94 -7.22
C GLY A 97 6.25 11.41 -7.17
N LEU A 98 5.42 10.78 -8.00
CA LEU A 98 5.43 9.35 -8.27
C LEU A 98 5.68 9.14 -9.76
N ARG A 99 6.51 8.15 -10.10
CA ARG A 99 6.68 7.69 -11.48
C ARG A 99 6.20 6.26 -11.65
N LEU A 100 5.77 5.92 -12.86
CA LEU A 100 5.45 4.55 -13.22
C LEU A 100 6.73 3.76 -13.49
N GLU A 101 6.93 2.66 -12.78
CA GLU A 101 8.13 1.84 -12.91
C GLU A 101 7.77 0.35 -12.85
N ARG A 102 8.59 -0.48 -13.51
CA ARG A 102 8.48 -1.93 -13.40
C ARG A 102 9.38 -2.42 -12.27
N ILE A 103 8.78 -3.02 -11.25
CA ILE A 103 9.50 -3.70 -10.18
C ILE A 103 9.33 -5.21 -10.39
N GLY A 104 10.35 -5.86 -10.94
CA GLY A 104 10.32 -7.30 -11.21
C GLY A 104 9.17 -7.71 -12.14
N GLY A 105 8.19 -8.44 -11.60
CA GLY A 105 7.05 -9.00 -12.35
C GLY A 105 5.82 -8.08 -12.47
N PHE A 106 5.84 -6.91 -11.83
CA PHE A 106 4.68 -6.00 -11.79
C PHE A 106 5.08 -4.56 -12.06
N VAL A 107 4.07 -3.72 -12.29
CA VAL A 107 4.21 -2.28 -12.46
C VAL A 107 3.73 -1.60 -11.18
N ALA A 108 4.45 -0.58 -10.74
CA ALA A 108 4.17 0.17 -9.52
C ALA A 108 4.38 1.67 -9.74
N LEU A 109 3.74 2.47 -8.90
CA LEU A 109 4.11 3.87 -8.71
C LEU A 109 5.22 3.96 -7.66
N THR A 110 6.37 4.55 -8.02
CA THR A 110 7.54 4.67 -7.15
C THR A 110 7.86 6.13 -6.85
N PRO A 111 8.33 6.48 -5.63
CA PRO A 111 8.75 7.83 -5.30
C PRO A 111 9.85 8.38 -6.23
N GLU A 112 9.69 9.63 -6.65
CA GLU A 112 10.74 10.42 -7.27
C GLU A 112 11.61 11.14 -6.22
N GLY A 113 12.83 11.52 -6.58
CA GLY A 113 13.72 12.28 -5.70
C GLY A 113 14.33 11.48 -4.54
N ASP A 114 14.70 12.21 -3.47
CA ASP A 114 15.31 11.63 -2.28
C ASP A 114 14.27 10.88 -1.43
N GLN A 115 14.54 9.60 -1.21
CA GLN A 115 13.69 8.69 -0.44
C GLN A 115 14.21 8.48 0.99
N GLY A 116 15.33 9.12 1.36
CA GLY A 116 15.95 9.05 2.69
C GLY A 116 14.96 9.29 3.83
N PRO A 117 14.13 10.36 3.79
CA PRO A 117 13.13 10.60 4.83
C PRO A 117 12.10 9.47 4.97
N LEU A 118 11.63 8.89 3.85
CA LEU A 118 10.70 7.76 3.87
C LEU A 118 11.37 6.50 4.43
N ALA A 119 12.61 6.23 4.05
CA ALA A 119 13.38 5.10 4.57
C ALA A 119 13.64 5.23 6.08
N ALA A 120 13.87 6.46 6.57
CA ALA A 120 14.09 6.73 7.99
C ALA A 120 12.83 6.48 8.84
N MET A 121 11.62 6.72 8.31
CA MET A 121 10.37 6.35 9.00
C MET A 121 10.24 4.84 9.25
N ALA A 122 10.90 4.04 8.41
CA ALA A 122 10.82 2.58 8.43
C ALA A 122 11.91 1.91 9.27
N ALA A 123 12.85 2.68 9.83
CA ALA A 123 13.97 2.16 10.62
C ALA A 123 13.45 1.51 11.92
#